data_AF-A0A382UR01-F1
#
_entry.id   AF-A0A382UR01-F1
#
_cell.length_a   1.000
_cell.length_b   1.000
_cell.length_c   1.000
_cell.angle_alpha   90.00
_cell.angle_beta   90.00
_cell.angle_gamma   90.00
#
_symmetry.space_group_name_H-M   'P 1'
#
loop_
_entity.id
_entity.type
_entity.pdbx_description
1 polymer ?
#
loop_
_entity_poly.entity_id
_entity_poly.type
_entity_poly.pdbx_seq_one_letter_code
_entity_poly.pdbx_strand_id
1 'polypeptide(L)'
;VDDTPEGMKNRYYYHWLMDTDNDTATGFKNDAYEGNPTGLAKPIGVDLVIQFGWRDGKPNGVYAYDPLIGDDTPLVSDYSFSVSGDTISAVIALADLKLTAGQTVAYSAFQEGASDGWAVDWVESDELTLVGGAPSVSITSVDDPKDMADSSGDIKNIKAYVKGDNLHLSMSVHGVAAPSVDDTPEGMKNRYYYHWLMDTDNDTATGFKNDAYEGNPTNLAKPLGVDLVVMIGWRDGKPNGVMAYDPLIGDDTPIVSDFSISASGDTLSAVIALADLGLAKGQSVGYSAFQ
;
A
#
# COMPACT_ATOMS: atom_id res chain seq x y z
N VAL A 1 -15.62 11.38 -8.19
CA VAL A 1 -16.53 12.55 -8.14
C VAL A 1 -17.96 12.08 -7.90
N ASP A 2 -18.34 10.94 -8.47
CA ASP A 2 -19.68 10.37 -8.37
C ASP A 2 -20.13 10.02 -6.93
N ASP A 3 -19.21 9.86 -5.99
CA ASP A 3 -19.52 9.61 -4.56
C ASP A 3 -19.68 10.89 -3.72
N THR A 4 -19.53 12.08 -4.31
CA THR A 4 -19.73 13.34 -3.58
C THR A 4 -21.21 13.69 -3.55
N PRO A 5 -21.81 13.92 -2.37
CA PRO A 5 -23.22 14.29 -2.27
C PRO A 5 -23.58 15.50 -3.13
N GLU A 6 -24.79 15.49 -3.69
CA GLU A 6 -25.27 16.57 -4.54
C GLU A 6 -25.19 17.93 -3.82
N GLY A 7 -24.56 18.91 -4.46
CA GLY A 7 -24.33 20.25 -3.91
C GLY A 7 -23.04 20.41 -3.08
N MET A 8 -22.28 19.34 -2.82
CA MET A 8 -20.97 19.39 -2.17
C MET A 8 -19.83 19.43 -3.19
N LYS A 9 -18.68 19.98 -2.78
CA LYS A 9 -17.44 19.96 -3.58
C LYS A 9 -16.62 18.75 -3.18
N ASN A 10 -16.03 18.02 -4.12
CA ASN A 10 -15.10 16.94 -3.79
C ASN A 10 -13.78 17.55 -3.29
N ARG A 11 -13.69 17.84 -1.98
CA ARG A 11 -12.51 18.43 -1.35
C ARG A 11 -12.41 17.94 0.09
N TYR A 12 -11.32 17.25 0.39
CA TYR A 12 -11.07 16.61 1.68
C TYR A 12 -9.59 16.74 2.03
N TYR A 13 -9.30 16.97 3.30
CA TYR A 13 -7.95 16.94 3.83
C TYR A 13 -7.94 16.07 5.07
N TYR A 14 -7.04 15.10 5.08
CA TYR A 14 -6.74 14.27 6.24
C TYR A 14 -5.42 14.74 6.81
N HIS A 15 -5.37 14.99 8.10
CA HIS A 15 -4.19 15.46 8.80
C HIS A 15 -3.84 14.48 9.90
N TRP A 16 -2.63 13.94 9.85
CA TRP A 16 -2.03 13.26 10.99
C TRP A 16 -1.13 14.25 11.71
N LEU A 17 -1.27 14.32 13.02
CA LEU A 17 -0.60 15.26 13.89
C LEU A 17 0.41 14.50 14.73
N MET A 18 1.60 15.05 14.87
CA MET A 18 2.64 14.52 15.74
C MET A 18 3.22 15.63 16.62
N ASP A 19 3.19 15.39 17.92
CA ASP A 19 3.95 16.11 18.94
C ASP A 19 5.25 15.32 19.13
N THR A 20 6.33 15.92 18.63
CA THR A 20 7.59 15.20 18.43
C THR A 20 8.51 15.31 19.63
N ASP A 21 8.35 16.35 20.45
CA ASP A 21 9.10 16.53 21.70
C ASP A 21 8.31 16.06 22.95
N ASN A 22 7.04 15.68 22.80
CA ASN A 22 6.06 15.39 23.86
C ASN A 22 5.89 16.55 24.85
N ASP A 23 6.13 17.77 24.41
CA ASP A 23 5.89 18.97 25.20
C ASP A 23 4.61 19.65 24.72
N THR A 24 3.51 19.35 25.43
CA THR A 24 2.22 20.01 25.19
C THR A 24 2.26 21.55 25.34
N ALA A 25 3.38 22.17 25.75
CA ALA A 25 3.59 23.62 25.75
C ALA A 25 4.20 24.16 24.43
N THR A 26 4.82 23.34 23.58
CA THR A 26 5.38 23.71 22.25
C THR A 26 4.44 23.34 21.09
N GLY A 27 4.75 23.75 19.87
CA GLY A 27 3.92 23.44 18.69
C GLY A 27 2.52 24.10 18.65
N PHE A 28 1.74 23.70 17.66
CA PHE A 28 0.33 24.06 17.48
C PHE A 28 -0.56 23.26 18.45
N LYS A 29 -1.46 23.92 19.18
CA LYS A 29 -2.37 23.23 20.12
C LYS A 29 -3.57 22.67 19.39
N ASN A 30 -3.83 21.37 19.53
CA ASN A 30 -5.04 20.75 19.00
C ASN A 30 -6.21 20.73 20.00
N ASP A 31 -6.15 21.47 21.12
CA ASP A 31 -7.27 21.63 22.05
C ASP A 31 -8.39 22.54 21.49
N ALA A 32 -8.04 23.36 20.49
CA ALA A 32 -8.97 24.17 19.73
C ALA A 32 -8.59 24.21 18.24
N TYR A 33 -9.59 24.33 17.39
CA TYR A 33 -9.43 24.53 15.96
C TYR A 33 -10.37 25.62 15.47
N GLU A 34 -9.82 26.61 14.76
CA GLU A 34 -10.53 27.83 14.32
C GLU A 34 -11.32 28.54 15.45
N GLY A 35 -10.79 28.49 16.67
CA GLY A 35 -11.39 29.13 17.84
C GLY A 35 -12.47 28.31 18.55
N ASN A 36 -12.75 27.09 18.07
CA ASN A 36 -13.69 26.16 18.72
C ASN A 36 -12.94 25.05 19.45
N PRO A 37 -13.33 24.66 20.67
CA PRO A 37 -12.74 23.51 21.36
C PRO A 37 -12.93 22.22 20.56
N THR A 38 -11.89 21.40 20.47
CA THR A 38 -11.94 20.09 19.76
C THR A 38 -12.61 19.01 20.59
N GLY A 39 -12.61 19.16 21.93
CA GLY A 39 -13.20 18.19 22.86
C GLY A 39 -12.30 16.99 23.17
N LEU A 40 -11.04 17.00 22.70
CA LEU A 40 -10.04 15.98 23.02
C LEU A 40 -9.78 15.94 24.53
N ALA A 41 -9.70 14.72 25.08
CA ALA A 41 -9.34 14.53 26.48
C ALA A 41 -7.83 14.73 26.72
N LYS A 42 -7.00 14.45 25.70
CA LYS A 42 -5.55 14.56 25.76
C LYS A 42 -5.01 15.41 24.59
N PRO A 43 -5.15 16.74 24.64
CA PRO A 43 -4.55 17.58 23.60
C PRO A 43 -3.01 17.49 23.63
N ILE A 44 -2.39 17.73 22.47
CA ILE A 44 -0.94 17.64 22.22
C ILE A 44 -0.39 18.94 21.62
N GLY A 45 0.92 19.13 21.71
CA GLY A 45 1.67 20.22 21.07
C GLY A 45 2.18 19.80 19.69
N VAL A 46 1.42 20.04 18.63
CA VAL A 46 1.75 19.51 17.29
C VAL A 46 2.93 20.25 16.68
N ASP A 47 4.03 19.53 16.42
CA ASP A 47 5.22 20.02 15.71
C ASP A 47 5.26 19.61 14.24
N LEU A 48 4.50 18.57 13.89
CA LEU A 48 4.52 17.98 12.56
C LEU A 48 3.10 17.61 12.12
N VAL A 49 2.74 18.04 10.92
CA VAL A 49 1.52 17.65 10.23
C VAL A 49 1.88 16.83 9.00
N ILE A 50 1.25 15.67 8.83
CA ILE A 50 1.30 14.86 7.61
C ILE A 50 -0.09 14.95 6.97
N GLN A 51 -0.17 15.65 5.84
CA GLN A 51 -1.43 15.98 5.16
C GLN A 51 -1.63 15.17 3.89
N PHE A 52 -2.84 14.63 3.73
CA PHE A 52 -3.35 14.02 2.51
C PHE A 52 -4.53 14.83 1.99
N GLY A 53 -4.26 15.74 1.06
CA GLY A 53 -5.30 16.54 0.43
C GLY A 53 -5.87 15.90 -0.83
N TRP A 54 -7.17 16.09 -1.05
CA TRP A 54 -7.89 15.72 -2.27
C TRP A 54 -8.72 16.88 -2.78
N ARG A 55 -8.72 17.04 -4.10
CA ARG A 55 -9.62 17.96 -4.80
C ARG A 55 -10.04 17.37 -6.14
N ASP A 56 -11.34 17.39 -6.41
CA ASP A 56 -11.93 16.96 -7.68
C ASP A 56 -11.49 15.54 -8.09
N GLY A 57 -11.41 14.64 -7.11
CA GLY A 57 -11.03 13.24 -7.29
C GLY A 57 -9.53 12.99 -7.47
N LYS A 58 -8.67 14.00 -7.29
CA LYS A 58 -7.22 13.86 -7.40
C LYS A 58 -6.49 14.36 -6.14
N PRO A 59 -5.32 13.79 -5.81
CA PRO A 59 -4.49 14.33 -4.76
C PRO A 59 -4.20 15.82 -4.98
N ASN A 60 -4.36 16.61 -3.93
CA ASN A 60 -4.16 18.05 -3.92
C ASN A 60 -3.64 18.48 -2.54
N GLY A 61 -2.33 18.45 -2.38
CA GLY A 61 -1.64 18.85 -1.16
C GLY A 61 -1.23 17.66 -0.31
N VAL A 62 -0.17 16.97 -0.74
CA VAL A 62 0.44 15.82 -0.05
C VAL A 62 1.77 16.27 0.52
N TYR A 63 1.74 16.69 1.79
CA TYR A 63 2.86 17.37 2.44
C TYR A 63 3.08 16.85 3.86
N ALA A 64 4.34 16.88 4.29
CA ALA A 64 4.68 16.81 5.70
C ALA A 64 5.37 18.12 6.07
N TYR A 65 4.88 18.83 7.08
CA TYR A 65 5.35 20.19 7.38
C TYR A 65 5.22 20.54 8.87
N ASP A 66 5.97 21.55 9.29
CA ASP A 66 5.85 22.16 10.62
C ASP A 66 4.69 23.17 10.60
N PRO A 67 3.63 22.99 11.41
CA PRO A 67 2.45 23.84 11.37
C PRO A 67 2.71 25.28 11.81
N LEU A 68 3.81 25.57 12.51
CA LEU A 68 4.20 26.94 12.88
C LEU A 68 4.92 27.68 11.75
N ILE A 69 5.44 26.94 10.75
CA ILE A 69 6.06 27.50 9.54
C ILE A 69 5.03 27.58 8.40
N GLY A 70 4.22 26.53 8.24
CA GLY A 70 3.20 26.41 7.20
C GLY A 70 3.57 25.44 6.07
N ASP A 71 2.55 25.07 5.30
CA ASP A 71 2.64 24.09 4.19
C ASP A 71 3.35 24.63 2.94
N ASP A 72 3.54 25.96 2.84
CA ASP A 72 4.34 26.61 1.79
C ASP A 72 5.84 26.23 1.85
N THR A 73 6.32 25.68 2.97
CA THR A 73 7.71 25.21 3.14
C THR A 73 7.74 23.78 3.71
N PRO A 74 7.31 22.78 2.92
CA PRO A 74 7.18 21.42 3.40
C PRO A 74 8.55 20.78 3.67
N LEU A 75 8.60 19.90 4.68
CA LEU A 75 9.72 19.00 4.91
C LEU A 75 9.80 17.93 3.82
N VAL A 76 8.63 17.41 3.44
CA VAL A 76 8.46 16.37 2.41
C VAL A 76 7.23 16.70 1.58
N SER A 77 7.35 16.55 0.26
CA SER A 77 6.23 16.67 -0.68
C SER A 77 6.10 15.39 -1.49
N ASP A 78 4.89 15.10 -1.96
CA ASP A 78 4.60 14.04 -2.92
C ASP A 78 5.11 12.64 -2.48
N TYR A 79 5.08 12.36 -1.16
CA TYR A 79 5.44 11.05 -0.65
C TYR A 79 4.41 9.98 -1.03
N SER A 80 4.87 8.73 -1.10
CA SER A 80 4.05 7.60 -1.49
C SER A 80 2.98 7.28 -0.44
N PHE A 81 1.74 7.17 -0.90
CA PHE A 81 0.61 6.70 -0.11
C PHE A 81 -0.29 5.81 -0.97
N SER A 82 -1.15 5.02 -0.34
CA SER A 82 -2.20 4.25 -0.97
C SER A 82 -3.52 4.45 -0.24
N VAL A 83 -4.61 4.35 -0.98
CA VAL A 83 -5.97 4.36 -0.43
C VAL A 83 -6.66 3.07 -0.86
N SER A 84 -7.26 2.38 0.08
CA SER A 84 -8.04 1.18 -0.19
C SER A 84 -9.21 1.07 0.77
N GLY A 85 -10.43 1.02 0.23
CA GLY A 85 -11.65 1.05 1.02
C GLY A 85 -11.70 2.31 1.89
N ASP A 86 -11.77 2.10 3.20
CA ASP A 86 -11.82 3.12 4.25
C ASP A 86 -10.43 3.48 4.82
N THR A 87 -9.35 2.97 4.23
CA THR A 87 -7.99 3.06 4.80
C THR A 87 -7.05 3.88 3.92
N ILE A 88 -6.31 4.81 4.54
CA ILE A 88 -5.17 5.53 3.95
C ILE A 88 -3.88 4.98 4.58
N SER A 89 -2.89 4.65 3.75
CA SER A 89 -1.56 4.18 4.18
C SER A 89 -0.46 5.05 3.55
N ALA A 90 0.59 5.37 4.31
CA ALA A 90 1.72 6.15 3.81
C ALA A 90 3.05 5.52 4.24
N VAL A 91 4.09 5.71 3.42
CA VAL A 91 5.46 5.31 3.75
C VAL A 91 6.35 6.54 3.63
N ILE A 92 6.85 7.02 4.77
CA ILE A 92 7.73 8.20 4.84
C ILE A 92 8.93 7.82 5.70
N ALA A 93 10.14 8.17 5.26
CA ALA A 93 11.33 7.90 6.06
C ALA A 93 11.35 8.81 7.30
N LEU A 94 11.68 8.26 8.47
CA LEU A 94 11.77 9.03 9.71
C LEU A 94 12.74 10.21 9.58
N ALA A 95 13.85 10.02 8.86
CA ALA A 95 14.85 11.07 8.64
C ALA A 95 14.29 12.27 7.87
N ASP A 96 13.41 12.05 6.90
CA ASP A 96 12.78 13.11 6.12
C ASP A 96 11.81 13.93 6.98
N LEU A 97 11.23 13.29 7.99
CA LEU A 97 10.40 13.93 9.02
C LEU A 97 11.21 14.49 10.19
N LYS A 98 12.55 14.40 10.16
CA LYS A 98 13.46 14.77 11.26
C LYS A 98 13.21 13.99 12.57
N LEU A 99 12.65 12.78 12.46
CA LEU A 99 12.38 11.87 13.56
C LEU A 99 13.48 10.84 13.71
N THR A 100 13.64 10.30 14.92
CA THR A 100 14.66 9.29 15.23
C THR A 100 14.01 7.99 15.72
N ALA A 101 14.55 6.85 15.29
CA ALA A 101 14.13 5.55 15.81
C ALA A 101 14.37 5.45 17.33
N GLY A 102 13.40 4.94 18.07
CA GLY A 102 13.37 4.83 19.54
C GLY A 102 12.79 6.05 20.25
N GLN A 103 12.56 7.16 19.55
CA GLN A 103 11.85 8.33 20.08
C GLN A 103 10.38 7.99 20.35
N THR A 104 9.81 8.51 21.44
CA THR A 104 8.36 8.49 21.64
C THR A 104 7.77 9.79 21.14
N VAL A 105 6.63 9.73 20.47
CA VAL A 105 5.85 10.88 20.00
C VAL A 105 4.41 10.70 20.45
N ALA A 106 3.70 11.79 20.68
CA ALA A 106 2.25 11.75 20.78
C ALA A 106 1.65 12.05 19.41
N TYR A 107 0.53 11.41 19.08
CA TYR A 107 -0.11 11.54 17.78
C TYR A 107 -1.62 11.61 17.89
N SER A 108 -2.23 12.28 16.93
CA SER A 108 -3.68 12.46 16.77
C SER A 108 -3.97 12.62 15.28
N ALA A 109 -5.24 12.75 14.90
CA ALA A 109 -5.61 13.03 13.54
C ALA A 109 -6.92 13.83 13.49
N PHE A 110 -7.13 14.53 12.39
CA PHE A 110 -8.44 15.05 12.06
C PHE A 110 -8.70 15.01 10.55
N GLN A 111 -9.98 15.01 10.21
CA GLN A 111 -10.45 15.16 8.84
C GLN A 111 -11.26 16.44 8.72
N GLU A 112 -10.98 17.23 7.70
CA GLU A 112 -11.81 18.35 7.27
C GLU A 112 -12.19 18.19 5.80
N GLY A 113 -13.34 18.73 5.40
CA GLY A 113 -13.78 18.62 4.01
C GLY A 113 -15.23 18.98 3.81
N ALA A 114 -15.69 18.80 2.58
CA ALA A 114 -17.03 19.25 2.20
C ALA A 114 -18.18 18.50 2.89
N SER A 115 -17.92 17.37 3.54
CA SER A 115 -18.89 16.65 4.37
C SER A 115 -19.33 17.53 5.55
N ASP A 116 -20.64 17.71 5.69
CA ASP A 116 -21.27 18.50 6.76
C ASP A 116 -20.74 19.96 6.90
N GLY A 117 -20.46 20.60 5.76
CA GLY A 117 -20.20 22.04 5.73
C GLY A 117 -18.85 22.46 6.34
N TRP A 118 -17.78 21.68 6.11
CA TRP A 118 -16.47 21.86 6.74
C TRP A 118 -16.44 21.55 8.23
N ALA A 119 -17.36 20.71 8.70
CA ALA A 119 -17.20 20.09 10.00
C ALA A 119 -15.88 19.31 10.05
N VAL A 120 -15.27 19.34 11.24
CA VAL A 120 -14.00 18.67 11.50
C VAL A 120 -14.26 17.51 12.45
N ASP A 121 -13.80 16.32 12.07
CA ASP A 121 -13.83 15.15 12.93
C ASP A 121 -12.44 14.88 13.50
N TRP A 122 -12.36 14.71 14.82
CA TRP A 122 -11.11 14.60 15.58
C TRP A 122 -10.95 13.20 16.17
N VAL A 123 -9.74 12.67 16.07
CA VAL A 123 -9.34 11.41 16.72
C VAL A 123 -8.58 11.73 18.01
N GLU A 124 -8.92 11.02 19.09
CA GLU A 124 -8.23 11.17 20.38
C GLU A 124 -6.73 10.93 20.25
N SER A 125 -5.94 11.65 21.07
CA SER A 125 -4.49 11.51 21.04
C SER A 125 -4.00 10.27 21.80
N ASP A 126 -2.93 9.67 21.31
CA ASP A 126 -2.23 8.57 21.96
C ASP A 126 -0.70 8.68 21.78
N GLU A 127 0.07 7.82 22.42
CA GLU A 127 1.54 7.80 22.34
C GLU A 127 2.04 6.64 21.48
N LEU A 128 3.09 6.90 20.71
CA LEU A 128 3.78 5.93 19.87
C LEU A 128 5.28 6.03 20.08
N THR A 129 5.92 4.93 20.50
CA THR A 129 7.37 4.80 20.40
C THR A 129 7.75 4.37 19.00
N LEU A 130 8.52 5.20 18.30
CA LEU A 130 9.05 5.01 16.95
C LEU A 130 10.17 3.96 16.94
N VAL A 131 9.93 2.75 17.44
CA VAL A 131 10.92 1.69 17.40
C VAL A 131 11.25 1.37 15.93
N GLY A 132 12.50 1.58 15.54
CA GLY A 132 12.96 1.26 14.20
C GLY A 132 12.75 -0.23 13.94
N GLY A 133 11.92 -0.55 12.95
CA GLY A 133 11.51 -1.90 12.62
C GLY A 133 10.02 -2.08 12.78
N ALA A 134 9.33 -2.33 11.66
CA ALA A 134 8.01 -2.96 11.71
C ALA A 134 8.08 -4.16 12.69
N PRO A 135 7.04 -4.44 13.49
CA PRO A 135 7.05 -5.53 14.47
C PRO A 135 7.57 -6.80 13.81
N SER A 136 8.82 -7.21 14.10
CA SER A 136 9.64 -8.16 13.33
C SER A 136 8.85 -8.92 12.27
N VAL A 137 8.53 -8.23 11.19
CA VAL A 137 7.67 -8.80 10.16
C VAL A 137 8.64 -9.67 9.38
N SER A 138 8.45 -10.98 9.41
CA SER A 138 9.22 -11.89 8.56
C SER A 138 8.89 -11.56 7.11
N ILE A 139 9.73 -10.72 6.51
CA ILE A 139 9.68 -10.40 5.09
C ILE A 139 10.55 -11.42 4.38
N THR A 140 9.96 -12.13 3.44
CA THR A 140 10.71 -12.93 2.47
C THR A 140 10.83 -12.14 1.17
N SER A 141 11.95 -12.31 0.47
CA SER A 141 12.18 -11.69 -0.83
C SER A 141 12.92 -12.62 -1.78
N VAL A 142 12.60 -12.53 -3.07
CA VAL A 142 13.26 -13.24 -4.18
C VAL A 142 13.58 -12.21 -5.22
N ASP A 143 14.86 -12.14 -5.60
CA ASP A 143 15.36 -11.25 -6.66
C ASP A 143 15.42 -11.99 -7.99
N ASP A 144 15.17 -11.26 -9.07
CA ASP A 144 15.17 -11.75 -10.44
C ASP A 144 16.05 -10.85 -11.33
N PRO A 145 16.99 -11.41 -12.11
CA PRO A 145 17.85 -10.63 -12.98
C PRO A 145 17.05 -10.05 -14.16
N LYS A 146 17.47 -8.87 -14.64
CA LYS A 146 16.90 -8.29 -15.86
C LYS A 146 17.21 -9.18 -17.07
N ASP A 147 16.25 -9.95 -17.54
CA ASP A 147 16.45 -10.92 -18.63
C ASP A 147 15.37 -10.87 -19.72
N MET A 148 14.46 -9.91 -19.65
CA MET A 148 13.47 -9.64 -20.69
C MET A 148 13.72 -8.33 -21.45
N ALA A 149 13.16 -8.25 -22.66
CA ALA A 149 13.23 -7.05 -23.49
C ALA A 149 12.31 -5.93 -22.98
N ASP A 150 11.08 -6.27 -22.57
CA ASP A 150 10.14 -5.31 -21.97
C ASP A 150 10.38 -5.22 -20.47
N SER A 151 11.02 -4.12 -20.03
CA SER A 151 11.31 -3.88 -18.62
C SER A 151 10.08 -3.78 -17.73
N SER A 152 8.91 -3.43 -18.27
CA SER A 152 7.66 -3.30 -17.49
C SER A 152 7.02 -4.66 -17.18
N GLY A 153 7.35 -5.68 -17.98
CA GLY A 153 7.04 -7.08 -17.67
C GLY A 153 8.15 -7.81 -16.93
N ASP A 154 9.39 -7.29 -16.98
CA ASP A 154 10.59 -7.91 -16.40
C ASP A 154 10.60 -7.78 -14.87
N ILE A 155 10.32 -8.88 -14.17
CA ILE A 155 10.29 -8.92 -12.72
C ILE A 155 11.70 -8.63 -12.18
N LYS A 156 11.76 -7.86 -11.10
CA LYS A 156 13.00 -7.53 -10.40
C LYS A 156 13.04 -8.17 -9.02
N ASN A 157 11.92 -8.12 -8.31
CA ASN A 157 11.84 -8.61 -6.95
C ASN A 157 10.39 -8.88 -6.57
N ILE A 158 10.16 -9.88 -5.71
CA ILE A 158 8.89 -10.06 -5.01
C ILE A 158 9.11 -10.07 -3.51
N LYS A 159 8.17 -9.53 -2.74
CA LYS A 159 8.15 -9.61 -1.27
C LYS A 159 6.79 -10.05 -0.78
N ALA A 160 6.78 -10.77 0.32
CA ALA A 160 5.57 -11.15 1.02
C ALA A 160 5.75 -10.97 2.52
N TYR A 161 4.69 -10.52 3.19
CA TYR A 161 4.64 -10.45 4.64
C TYR A 161 3.22 -10.44 5.20
N VAL A 162 3.06 -10.78 6.48
CA VAL A 162 1.77 -10.72 7.18
C VAL A 162 1.77 -9.52 8.13
N LYS A 163 0.70 -8.72 8.08
CA LYS A 163 0.44 -7.63 9.02
C LYS A 163 -1.00 -7.74 9.52
N GLY A 164 -1.17 -7.94 10.82
CA GLY A 164 -2.50 -8.27 11.38
C GLY A 164 -2.99 -9.62 10.83
N ASP A 165 -4.18 -9.61 10.23
CA ASP A 165 -4.81 -10.79 9.60
C ASP A 165 -4.68 -10.79 8.07
N ASN A 166 -3.87 -9.88 7.52
CA ASN A 166 -3.72 -9.70 6.08
C ASN A 166 -2.35 -10.15 5.59
N LEU A 167 -2.35 -10.82 4.43
CA LEU A 167 -1.20 -11.04 3.58
C LEU A 167 -0.96 -9.81 2.71
N HIS A 168 0.25 -9.28 2.78
CA HIS A 168 0.74 -8.20 1.95
C HIS A 168 1.74 -8.76 0.94
N LEU A 169 1.47 -8.54 -0.33
CA LEU A 169 2.34 -8.93 -1.44
C LEU A 169 2.84 -7.68 -2.15
N SER A 170 4.09 -7.71 -2.58
CA SER A 170 4.62 -6.71 -3.51
C SER A 170 5.46 -7.38 -4.59
N MET A 171 5.40 -6.84 -5.79
CA MET A 171 6.22 -7.22 -6.93
C MET A 171 6.76 -5.94 -7.54
N SER A 172 8.08 -5.87 -7.68
CA SER A 172 8.75 -4.80 -8.40
C SER A 172 9.26 -5.32 -9.73
N VAL A 173 9.20 -4.47 -10.75
CA VAL A 173 9.74 -4.73 -12.09
C VAL A 173 10.95 -3.84 -12.38
N HIS A 174 11.65 -4.05 -13.48
CA HIS A 174 12.74 -3.17 -13.93
C HIS A 174 12.26 -1.87 -14.59
N GLY A 175 11.00 -1.84 -15.04
CA GLY A 175 10.32 -0.70 -15.67
C GLY A 175 9.16 -0.16 -14.82
N VAL A 176 7.97 -0.05 -15.40
CA VAL A 176 6.76 0.43 -14.72
C VAL A 176 5.81 -0.75 -14.47
N ALA A 177 5.37 -0.97 -13.23
CA ALA A 177 4.59 -2.17 -12.86
C ALA A 177 3.10 -2.12 -13.28
N ALA A 178 2.61 -0.95 -13.66
CA ALA A 178 1.26 -0.76 -14.19
C ALA A 178 1.33 0.25 -15.34
N PRO A 179 1.99 -0.13 -16.45
CA PRO A 179 2.30 0.80 -17.52
C PRO A 179 1.01 1.28 -18.19
N SER A 180 0.96 2.56 -18.53
CA SER A 180 -0.07 3.08 -19.43
C SER A 180 0.13 2.55 -20.86
N VAL A 181 -0.85 2.78 -21.73
CA VAL A 181 -0.71 2.46 -23.15
C VAL A 181 0.49 3.19 -23.76
N ASP A 182 0.75 4.42 -23.33
CA ASP A 182 1.86 5.25 -23.84
C ASP A 182 3.23 4.76 -23.35
N ASP A 183 3.27 4.05 -22.22
CA ASP A 183 4.49 3.41 -21.70
C ASP A 183 4.82 2.09 -22.42
N THR A 184 3.92 1.61 -23.28
CA THR A 184 4.08 0.31 -23.96
C THR A 184 4.98 0.46 -25.18
N PRO A 185 6.04 -0.38 -25.32
CA PRO A 185 6.92 -0.32 -26.49
C PRO A 185 6.18 -0.47 -27.82
N GLU A 186 6.65 0.22 -28.86
CA GLU A 186 6.05 0.16 -30.20
C GLU A 186 5.98 -1.28 -30.71
N GLY A 187 4.81 -1.68 -31.21
CA GLY A 187 4.54 -3.04 -31.69
C GLY A 187 4.16 -4.05 -30.61
N MET A 188 4.20 -3.68 -29.33
CA MET A 188 3.70 -4.51 -28.22
C MET A 188 2.25 -4.17 -27.85
N LYS A 189 1.61 -5.07 -27.10
CA LYS A 189 0.26 -4.85 -26.55
C LYS A 189 0.38 -4.58 -25.07
N ASN A 190 -0.33 -3.57 -24.56
CA ASN A 190 -0.41 -3.30 -23.13
C ASN A 190 -1.27 -4.40 -22.47
N ARG A 191 -0.65 -5.52 -22.11
CA ARG A 191 -1.29 -6.66 -21.48
C ARG A 191 -0.29 -7.40 -20.61
N TYR A 192 -0.52 -7.36 -19.29
CA TYR A 192 0.37 -7.94 -18.29
C TYR A 192 -0.47 -8.77 -17.31
N TYR A 193 0.10 -9.87 -16.80
CA TYR A 193 -0.52 -10.65 -15.74
C TYR A 193 0.53 -10.96 -14.68
N TYR A 194 0.45 -10.25 -13.57
CA TYR A 194 1.39 -10.45 -12.46
C TYR A 194 0.85 -11.55 -11.58
N HIS A 195 1.58 -12.66 -11.46
CA HIS A 195 1.18 -13.82 -10.68
C HIS A 195 2.13 -14.04 -9.51
N TRP A 196 1.59 -14.13 -8.30
CA TRP A 196 2.27 -14.79 -7.19
C TRP A 196 1.81 -16.24 -7.12
N LEU A 197 2.77 -17.14 -6.97
CA LEU A 197 2.56 -18.58 -6.82
C LEU A 197 2.78 -18.95 -5.35
N MET A 198 1.86 -19.70 -4.78
CA MET A 198 1.93 -20.16 -3.39
C MET A 198 1.73 -21.68 -3.31
N ASP A 199 2.67 -22.33 -2.67
CA ASP A 199 2.67 -23.75 -2.30
C ASP A 199 2.33 -23.83 -0.81
N THR A 200 1.05 -24.09 -0.54
CA THR A 200 0.45 -23.85 0.77
C THR A 200 0.67 -25.00 1.74
N ASP A 201 0.95 -26.19 1.21
CA ASP A 201 1.31 -27.38 1.99
C ASP A 201 2.84 -27.65 2.02
N ASN A 202 3.63 -26.94 1.20
CA ASN A 202 5.07 -27.14 0.94
C ASN A 202 5.40 -28.55 0.42
N ASP A 203 4.46 -29.20 -0.26
CA ASP A 203 4.65 -30.48 -0.93
C ASP A 203 4.78 -30.27 -2.43
N THR A 204 6.02 -30.29 -2.92
CA THR A 204 6.29 -30.18 -4.36
C THR A 204 5.74 -31.36 -5.16
N ALA A 205 5.14 -32.38 -4.56
CA ALA A 205 4.41 -33.46 -5.23
C ALA A 205 2.92 -33.13 -5.48
N THR A 206 2.29 -32.21 -4.74
CA THR A 206 0.90 -31.75 -4.92
C THR A 206 0.83 -30.45 -5.74
N GLY A 207 -0.38 -29.98 -6.07
CA GLY A 207 -0.57 -28.73 -6.82
C GLY A 207 -0.07 -28.72 -8.28
N PHE A 208 -0.17 -27.55 -8.90
CA PHE A 208 0.33 -27.24 -10.25
C PHE A 208 1.86 -27.09 -10.24
N LYS A 209 2.56 -27.72 -11.19
CA LYS A 209 4.03 -27.64 -11.27
C LYS A 209 4.47 -26.42 -12.06
N ASN A 210 5.29 -25.57 -11.45
CA ASN A 210 5.91 -24.42 -12.13
C ASN A 210 7.30 -24.72 -12.73
N ASP A 211 7.66 -26.00 -12.89
CA ASP A 211 8.91 -26.42 -13.55
C ASP A 211 8.83 -26.31 -15.09
N ALA A 212 7.63 -26.14 -15.63
CA ALA A 212 7.38 -25.82 -17.03
C ALA A 212 6.22 -24.83 -17.19
N TYR A 213 6.30 -23.99 -18.21
CA TYR A 213 5.23 -23.08 -18.62
C TYR A 213 5.01 -23.20 -20.13
N GLU A 214 3.76 -23.44 -20.54
CA GLU A 214 3.37 -23.69 -21.95
C GLU A 214 4.24 -24.74 -22.66
N GLY A 215 4.70 -25.76 -21.92
CA GLY A 215 5.53 -26.84 -22.44
C GLY A 215 7.03 -26.55 -22.49
N ASN A 216 7.48 -25.35 -22.08
CA ASN A 216 8.88 -24.99 -21.98
C ASN A 216 9.38 -25.08 -20.53
N PRO A 217 10.57 -25.66 -20.27
CA PRO A 217 11.11 -25.70 -18.92
C PRO A 217 11.45 -24.30 -18.39
N THR A 218 11.09 -24.02 -17.14
CA THR A 218 11.38 -22.74 -16.48
C THR A 218 12.80 -22.64 -15.95
N ASN A 219 13.49 -23.78 -15.81
CA ASN A 219 14.84 -23.90 -15.24
C ASN A 219 14.96 -23.39 -13.79
N LEU A 220 13.85 -23.29 -13.05
CA LEU A 220 13.87 -22.97 -11.64
C LEU A 220 14.67 -24.01 -10.85
N ALA A 221 15.58 -23.55 -9.99
CA ALA A 221 16.38 -24.43 -9.15
C ALA A 221 15.53 -25.15 -8.07
N LYS A 222 14.40 -24.56 -7.68
CA LYS A 222 13.47 -25.06 -6.67
C LYS A 222 12.03 -24.82 -7.15
N PRO A 223 11.46 -25.71 -7.98
CA PRO A 223 10.07 -25.61 -8.37
C PRO A 223 9.14 -25.88 -7.16
N LEU A 224 7.89 -25.44 -7.30
CA LEU A 224 6.82 -25.51 -6.31
C LEU A 224 5.70 -26.44 -6.76
N GLY A 225 4.95 -26.98 -5.78
CA GLY A 225 3.61 -27.53 -5.97
C GLY A 225 2.58 -26.45 -5.70
N VAL A 226 2.19 -25.69 -6.71
CA VAL A 226 1.35 -24.50 -6.52
C VAL A 226 -0.10 -24.89 -6.25
N ASP A 227 -0.63 -24.49 -5.09
CA ASP A 227 -2.04 -24.65 -4.71
C ASP A 227 -2.85 -23.38 -4.88
N LEU A 228 -2.19 -22.22 -4.85
CA LEU A 228 -2.84 -20.93 -4.86
C LEU A 228 -2.06 -19.96 -5.76
N VAL A 229 -2.78 -19.31 -6.66
CA VAL A 229 -2.28 -18.22 -7.50
C VAL A 229 -3.00 -16.94 -7.09
N VAL A 230 -2.24 -15.87 -6.85
CA VAL A 230 -2.77 -14.51 -6.76
C VAL A 230 -2.40 -13.79 -8.05
N MET A 231 -3.40 -13.34 -8.80
CA MET A 231 -3.22 -12.69 -10.09
C MET A 231 -3.72 -11.25 -10.07
N ILE A 232 -2.92 -10.35 -10.64
CA ILE A 232 -3.34 -9.03 -11.07
C ILE A 232 -3.14 -8.93 -12.58
N GLY A 233 -4.24 -8.95 -13.31
CA GLY A 233 -4.28 -8.66 -14.73
C GLY A 233 -4.29 -7.14 -14.98
N TRP A 234 -3.55 -6.71 -15.98
CA TRP A 234 -3.49 -5.32 -16.44
C TRP A 234 -3.65 -5.28 -17.95
N ARG A 235 -4.53 -4.41 -18.44
CA ARG A 235 -4.76 -4.21 -19.86
C ARG A 235 -5.15 -2.79 -20.17
N ASP A 236 -4.58 -2.24 -21.24
CA ASP A 236 -4.87 -0.90 -21.74
C ASP A 236 -4.79 0.18 -20.64
N GLY A 237 -3.76 0.09 -19.78
CA GLY A 237 -3.50 1.05 -18.71
C GLY A 237 -4.42 0.95 -17.50
N LYS A 238 -5.14 -0.17 -17.32
CA LYS A 238 -6.06 -0.38 -16.18
C LYS A 238 -6.11 -1.84 -15.72
N PRO A 239 -6.61 -2.12 -14.49
CA PRO A 239 -6.86 -3.49 -14.05
C PRO A 239 -7.79 -4.25 -15.00
N ASN A 240 -7.49 -5.52 -15.23
CA ASN A 240 -8.23 -6.45 -16.08
C ASN A 240 -8.24 -7.85 -15.47
N GLY A 241 -8.83 -7.96 -14.28
CA GLY A 241 -8.89 -9.16 -13.45
C GLY A 241 -8.01 -9.04 -12.22
N VAL A 242 -8.59 -9.17 -11.03
CA VAL A 242 -7.87 -9.19 -9.75
C VAL A 242 -8.48 -10.32 -8.94
N MET A 243 -7.74 -11.42 -8.80
CA MET A 243 -8.29 -12.61 -8.16
C MET A 243 -7.23 -13.54 -7.62
N ALA A 244 -7.63 -14.37 -6.66
CA ALA A 244 -6.86 -15.51 -6.22
C ALA A 244 -7.65 -16.78 -6.50
N TYR A 245 -6.99 -17.83 -6.98
CA TYR A 245 -7.64 -19.05 -7.43
C TYR A 245 -6.72 -20.27 -7.25
N ASP A 246 -7.34 -21.45 -7.22
CA ASP A 246 -6.64 -22.74 -7.29
C ASP A 246 -6.31 -23.03 -8.77
N PRO A 247 -5.03 -23.16 -9.15
CA PRO A 247 -4.63 -23.36 -10.54
C PRO A 247 -5.08 -24.71 -11.12
N LEU A 248 -5.47 -25.69 -10.30
CA LEU A 248 -6.03 -26.97 -10.77
C LEU A 248 -7.54 -26.88 -11.07
N ILE A 249 -8.23 -25.86 -10.53
CA ILE A 249 -9.63 -25.57 -10.81
C ILE A 249 -9.74 -24.56 -11.96
N GLY A 250 -8.92 -23.51 -11.92
CA GLY A 250 -8.88 -22.43 -12.91
C GLY A 250 -9.41 -21.10 -12.38
N ASP A 251 -9.09 -20.04 -13.11
CA ASP A 251 -9.44 -18.64 -12.80
C ASP A 251 -10.93 -18.31 -12.99
N ASP A 252 -11.67 -19.14 -13.72
CA ASP A 252 -13.14 -19.05 -13.88
C ASP A 252 -13.91 -19.26 -12.56
N THR A 253 -13.28 -19.81 -11.52
CA THR A 253 -13.87 -20.02 -10.19
C THR A 253 -12.93 -19.48 -9.11
N PRO A 254 -12.82 -18.14 -8.97
CA PRO A 254 -11.90 -17.55 -8.03
C PRO A 254 -12.31 -17.83 -6.58
N ILE A 255 -11.31 -18.01 -5.72
CA ILE A 255 -11.47 -18.14 -4.27
C ILE A 255 -11.85 -16.77 -3.68
N VAL A 256 -11.15 -15.72 -4.12
CA VAL A 256 -11.45 -14.32 -3.78
C VAL A 256 -11.16 -13.44 -4.99
N SER A 257 -11.90 -12.34 -5.14
CA SER A 257 -11.75 -11.37 -6.22
C SER A 257 -11.83 -9.96 -5.69
N ASP A 258 -11.36 -9.00 -6.49
CA ASP A 258 -11.47 -7.56 -6.24
C ASP A 258 -10.86 -7.10 -4.90
N PHE A 259 -9.82 -7.80 -4.44
CA PHE A 259 -9.03 -7.38 -3.29
C PHE A 259 -8.20 -6.13 -3.59
N SER A 260 -7.74 -5.48 -2.53
CA SER A 260 -7.00 -4.24 -2.56
C SER A 260 -5.69 -4.37 -3.33
N ILE A 261 -5.51 -3.55 -4.38
CA ILE A 261 -4.25 -3.44 -5.11
C ILE A 261 -3.78 -1.98 -5.18
N SER A 262 -2.48 -1.78 -5.32
CA SER A 262 -1.90 -0.46 -5.60
C SER A 262 -0.71 -0.60 -6.54
N ALA A 263 -0.57 0.30 -7.51
CA ALA A 263 0.60 0.38 -8.36
C ALA A 263 1.22 1.77 -8.30
N SER A 264 2.53 1.85 -8.12
CA SER A 264 3.28 3.10 -8.11
C SER A 264 4.68 2.87 -8.63
N GLY A 265 5.05 3.60 -9.68
CA GLY A 265 6.35 3.47 -10.33
C GLY A 265 6.61 2.03 -10.77
N ASP A 266 7.67 1.45 -10.18
CA ASP A 266 8.14 0.12 -10.51
C ASP A 266 7.49 -1.00 -9.68
N THR A 267 6.51 -0.70 -8.82
CA THR A 267 6.00 -1.65 -7.83
C THR A 267 4.47 -1.77 -7.87
N LEU A 268 4.01 -3.03 -7.87
CA LEU A 268 2.64 -3.45 -7.71
C LEU A 268 2.47 -4.17 -6.36
N SER A 269 1.41 -3.86 -5.63
CA SER A 269 1.13 -4.45 -4.31
C SER A 269 -0.30 -4.95 -4.21
N ALA A 270 -0.50 -5.98 -3.37
CA ALA A 270 -1.80 -6.52 -3.02
C ALA A 270 -1.94 -6.69 -1.49
N VAL A 271 -3.15 -6.51 -0.96
CA VAL A 271 -3.51 -6.79 0.42
C VAL A 271 -4.74 -7.67 0.45
N ILE A 272 -4.63 -8.85 1.06
CA ILE A 272 -5.67 -9.88 1.05
C ILE A 272 -5.79 -10.48 2.45
N ALA A 273 -7.00 -10.70 2.94
CA ALA A 273 -7.18 -11.38 4.22
C ALA A 273 -6.73 -12.85 4.12
N LEU A 274 -6.00 -13.33 5.13
CA LEU A 274 -5.54 -14.72 5.18
C LEU A 274 -6.70 -15.72 5.12
N ALA A 275 -7.81 -15.39 5.78
CA ALA A 275 -9.00 -16.23 5.82
C ALA A 275 -9.64 -16.43 4.44
N ASP A 276 -9.62 -15.40 3.59
CA ASP A 276 -10.15 -15.46 2.22
C ASP A 276 -9.31 -16.40 1.35
N LEU A 277 -8.02 -16.57 1.67
CA LEU A 277 -7.11 -17.48 0.99
C LEU A 277 -7.07 -18.88 1.62
N GLY A 278 -7.85 -19.13 2.68
CA GLY A 278 -7.76 -20.37 3.44
C GLY A 278 -6.43 -20.56 4.19
N LEU A 279 -5.66 -19.48 4.41
CA LEU A 279 -4.37 -19.49 5.07
C LEU A 279 -4.49 -19.17 6.56
N ALA A 280 -3.54 -19.67 7.35
CA ALA A 280 -3.46 -19.42 8.79
C ALA A 280 -2.18 -18.67 9.19
N LYS A 281 -2.28 -17.82 10.22
CA LYS A 281 -1.10 -17.17 10.82
C LYS A 281 -0.12 -18.23 11.35
N GLY A 282 1.16 -18.08 10.99
CA GLY A 282 2.23 -19.02 11.38
C GLY A 282 2.38 -20.25 10.48
N GLN A 283 1.55 -20.40 9.44
CA GLN A 283 1.74 -21.39 8.38
C GLN A 283 2.99 -21.06 7.55
N SER A 284 3.78 -22.08 7.22
CA SER A 284 4.86 -21.96 6.24
C SER A 284 4.28 -22.14 4.84
N VAL A 285 4.66 -21.30 3.88
CA VAL A 285 4.17 -21.34 2.50
C VAL A 285 5.36 -21.12 1.57
N GLY A 286 5.51 -21.97 0.56
CA GLY A 286 6.47 -21.79 -0.52
C GLY A 286 5.97 -20.68 -1.45
N TYR A 287 6.84 -19.80 -1.91
CA TYR A 287 6.40 -18.67 -2.73
C TYR A 287 7.33 -18.38 -3.90
N SER A 288 6.74 -17.97 -5.03
CA SER A 288 7.40 -17.58 -6.27
C SER A 288 6.50 -16.64 -7.08
N ALA A 289 6.88 -16.26 -8.29
CA ALA A 289 6.09 -15.43 -9.19
C ALA A 289 6.46 -15.62 -10.65
N PHE A 290 5.58 -15.18 -11.55
CA PHE A 290 5.85 -15.02 -12.98
C PHE A 290 4.97 -13.91 -13.57
N GLN A 291 5.34 -13.42 -14.76
CA GLN A 291 4.62 -12.40 -15.55
C GLN A 291 4.22 -12.94 -16.93
#